data_AF-A0A1F2STK7-F1
#
_entry.id   AF-A0A1F2STK7-F1
#
_cell.length_a   1.000
_cell.length_b   1.000
_cell.length_c   1.000
_cell.angle_alpha   90.00
_cell.angle_beta   90.00
_cell.angle_gamma   90.00
#
_symmetry.space_group_name_H-M   'P 1'
#
loop_
_entity.id
_entity.type
_entity.pdbx_description
1 polymer ?
#
loop_
_entity_poly.entity_id
_entity_poly.type
_entity_poly.pdbx_seq_one_letter_code
_entity_poly.pdbx_strand_id
1 'polypeptide(L)'
;MRPRVTDHGQVADRSDCRYALCGYDGVRESLLNSLVPTTLSTLEVGCGTAHWLRIMAGHASILAGVEPSTAMLAQARTAAPGAHLVRARADFRLFATIGWVA
;
A
#
# COMPACT_ATOMS: atom_id res chain seq x y z
N MET A 1 27.76 7.59 6.81
CA MET A 1 26.51 8.35 6.59
C MET A 1 25.43 7.69 7.45
N ARG A 2 24.83 8.38 8.43
CA ARG A 2 23.74 7.78 9.23
C ARG A 2 22.44 7.82 8.43
N PRO A 3 21.65 6.74 8.37
CA PRO A 3 20.37 6.76 7.69
C PRO A 3 19.44 7.76 8.39
N ARG A 4 18.84 8.66 7.60
CA ARG A 4 17.80 9.57 8.08
C ARG A 4 16.51 8.75 8.23
N VAL A 5 16.01 8.66 9.45
CA VAL A 5 14.71 8.04 9.73
C VAL A 5 13.64 9.10 9.50
N THR A 6 12.73 8.84 8.57
CA THR A 6 11.56 9.70 8.32
C THR A 6 10.54 9.49 9.44
N ASP A 7 10.09 10.58 10.05
CA ASP A 7 8.95 10.55 10.97
C ASP A 7 7.64 10.52 10.16
N HIS A 8 7.11 9.33 9.95
CA HIS A 8 5.87 9.10 9.21
C HIS A 8 4.62 9.70 9.90
N GLY A 9 4.71 10.07 11.19
CA GLY A 9 3.63 10.79 11.86
C GLY A 9 3.53 12.24 11.38
N GLN A 10 4.67 12.90 11.17
CA GLN A 10 4.72 14.32 10.78
C GLN A 10 4.50 14.56 9.27
N VAL A 11 4.71 13.55 8.43
CA VAL A 11 4.59 13.69 6.96
C VAL A 11 3.31 13.05 6.43
N ALA A 12 2.46 12.43 7.27
CA ALA A 12 1.25 11.76 6.81
C ALA A 12 0.38 12.69 5.93
N ASP A 13 0.11 13.91 6.40
CA ASP A 13 -0.73 14.88 5.69
C ASP A 13 -0.13 15.42 4.38
N ARG A 14 1.18 15.29 4.18
CA ARG A 14 1.88 15.81 2.98
C ARG A 14 2.44 14.73 2.08
N SER A 15 2.40 13.47 2.51
CA SER A 15 2.95 12.35 1.74
C SER A 15 2.26 12.22 0.39
N ASP A 16 0.95 12.50 0.36
CA ASP A 16 0.13 12.40 -0.84
C ASP A 16 0.32 13.53 -1.84
N CYS A 17 0.79 14.69 -1.39
CA CYS A 17 1.04 15.83 -2.28
C CYS A 17 2.04 15.47 -3.39
N ARG A 18 2.96 14.54 -3.14
CA ARG A 18 3.91 14.08 -4.17
C ARG A 18 3.22 13.34 -5.31
N TYR A 19 2.13 12.62 -5.05
CA TYR A 19 1.37 11.96 -6.12
C TYR A 19 0.59 12.95 -6.99
N ALA A 20 0.28 14.15 -6.48
CA ALA A 20 -0.33 15.22 -7.26
C ALA A 20 0.71 16.04 -8.04
N LEU A 21 1.94 16.16 -7.53
CA LEU A 21 2.99 17.00 -8.11
C LEU A 21 3.90 16.24 -9.09
N CYS A 22 3.99 14.92 -8.97
CA CYS A 22 4.83 14.09 -9.83
C CYS A 22 3.94 13.18 -10.68
N GLY A 23 4.12 13.22 -12.01
CA GLY A 23 3.45 12.29 -12.92
C GLY A 23 4.01 10.89 -12.75
N TYR A 24 3.24 10.00 -12.13
CA TYR A 24 3.59 8.59 -11.93
C TYR A 24 2.86 7.64 -12.90
N ASP A 25 2.42 8.15 -14.06
CA ASP A 25 1.56 7.39 -14.98
C ASP A 25 2.22 6.08 -15.45
N GLY A 26 3.51 6.10 -15.80
CA GLY A 26 4.23 4.89 -16.19
C GLY A 26 4.38 3.86 -15.07
N VAL A 27 4.47 4.30 -13.80
CA VAL A 27 4.49 3.40 -12.63
C VAL A 27 3.12 2.78 -12.43
N ARG A 28 2.06 3.60 -12.53
CA ARG A 28 0.67 3.15 -12.44
C ARG A 28 0.37 2.09 -13.50
N GLU A 29 0.73 2.33 -14.76
CA GLU A 29 0.50 1.39 -15.86
C GLU A 29 1.24 0.08 -15.64
N SER A 30 2.52 0.15 -15.29
CA SER A 30 3.35 -1.04 -15.01
C SER A 30 2.78 -1.86 -13.85
N LEU A 31 2.29 -1.20 -12.80
CA LEU A 31 1.65 -1.85 -11.65
C LEU A 31 0.37 -2.58 -12.08
N LEU A 32 -0.54 -1.90 -12.77
CA LEU A 32 -1.82 -2.49 -13.18
C LEU A 32 -1.63 -3.65 -14.17
N ASN A 33 -0.67 -3.53 -15.10
CA ASN A 33 -0.35 -4.61 -16.03
C ASN A 33 0.20 -5.86 -15.32
N SER A 34 0.89 -5.68 -14.19
CA SER A 34 1.43 -6.80 -13.40
C SER A 34 0.35 -7.55 -12.62
N LEU A 35 -0.85 -6.99 -12.48
CA LEU A 35 -1.99 -7.61 -11.79
C LEU A 35 -2.90 -8.39 -12.73
N VAL A 36 -2.53 -8.55 -14.00
CA VAL A 36 -3.28 -9.38 -14.94
C VAL A 36 -2.73 -10.81 -14.87
N PRO A 37 -3.57 -11.83 -14.58
CA PRO A 37 -5.03 -11.78 -14.40
C PRO A 37 -5.47 -11.29 -13.02
N THR A 38 -6.63 -10.63 -12.94
CA THR A 38 -7.16 -9.87 -11.78
C THR A 38 -7.58 -10.72 -10.56
N THR A 39 -7.22 -12.00 -10.53
CA THR A 39 -7.54 -12.95 -9.45
C THR A 39 -6.49 -13.00 -8.35
N LEU A 40 -5.40 -12.25 -8.48
CA LEU A 40 -4.30 -12.26 -7.51
C LEU A 40 -4.67 -11.59 -6.19
N SER A 41 -4.21 -12.18 -5.09
CA SER A 41 -4.17 -11.53 -3.78
C SER A 41 -2.86 -10.74 -3.66
N THR A 42 -2.96 -9.45 -3.34
CA THR A 42 -1.83 -8.52 -3.38
C THR A 42 -1.61 -7.87 -2.03
N LEU A 43 -0.36 -7.87 -1.58
CA LEU A 43 0.11 -7.21 -0.37
C LEU A 43 1.05 -6.05 -0.73
N GLU A 44 0.73 -4.84 -0.27
CA GLU A 44 1.62 -3.68 -0.33
C GLU A 44 2.33 -3.48 1.02
N VAL A 45 3.66 -3.58 1.03
CA VAL A 45 4.49 -3.31 2.22
C VAL A 45 4.91 -1.84 2.22
N GLY A 46 4.62 -1.13 3.30
CA GLY A 46 4.78 0.33 3.35
C GLY A 46 3.67 1.04 2.58
N CYS A 47 2.42 0.59 2.74
CA CYS A 47 1.29 1.09 1.95
C CYS A 47 0.92 2.55 2.24
N GLY A 48 1.49 3.15 3.30
CA GLY A 48 1.25 4.53 3.67
C GLY A 48 -0.24 4.85 3.80
N THR A 49 -0.70 5.83 3.05
CA THR A 49 -2.08 6.32 2.96
C THR A 49 -2.95 5.52 1.97
N ALA A 50 -2.47 4.37 1.49
CA ALA A 50 -3.13 3.48 0.54
C ALA A 50 -3.36 4.05 -0.86
N HIS A 51 -2.48 4.95 -1.33
CA HIS A 51 -2.56 5.50 -2.69
C HIS A 51 -2.61 4.40 -3.76
N TRP A 52 -1.68 3.44 -3.71
CA TRP A 52 -1.57 2.38 -4.71
C TRP A 52 -2.62 1.28 -4.50
N LEU A 53 -2.90 0.86 -3.25
CA LEU A 53 -4.05 -0.02 -2.95
C LEU A 53 -5.36 0.50 -3.56
N ARG A 54 -5.63 1.81 -3.45
CA ARG A 54 -6.83 2.43 -4.06
C ARG A 54 -6.83 2.32 -5.58
N ILE A 55 -5.66 2.50 -6.22
CA ILE A 55 -5.52 2.36 -7.68
C ILE A 55 -5.70 0.90 -8.12
N MET A 56 -5.22 -0.05 -7.33
CA MET A 56 -5.36 -1.49 -7.60
C MET A 56 -6.76 -2.03 -7.28
N ALA A 57 -7.65 -1.22 -6.70
CA ALA A 57 -9.01 -1.63 -6.39
C ALA A 57 -9.75 -2.06 -7.67
N GLY A 58 -10.35 -3.25 -7.64
CA GLY A 58 -11.01 -3.86 -8.82
C GLY A 58 -10.06 -4.62 -9.77
N HIS A 59 -8.75 -4.57 -9.54
CA HIS A 59 -7.74 -5.30 -10.32
C HIS A 59 -7.09 -6.47 -9.54
N ALA A 60 -7.52 -6.71 -8.30
CA ALA A 60 -7.06 -7.81 -7.45
C ALA A 60 -8.24 -8.40 -6.69
N SER A 61 -8.16 -9.68 -6.34
CA SER A 61 -9.20 -10.38 -5.56
C SER A 61 -9.17 -9.97 -4.09
N ILE A 62 -7.97 -9.82 -3.54
CA ILE A 62 -7.74 -9.40 -2.16
C ILE A 62 -6.63 -8.36 -2.16
N LEU A 63 -6.86 -7.26 -1.44
CA LEU A 63 -5.86 -6.21 -1.22
C LEU A 63 -5.52 -6.14 0.26
N ALA A 64 -4.23 -6.17 0.58
CA ALA A 64 -3.72 -5.99 1.93
C ALA A 64 -2.59 -4.94 1.95
N GLY A 65 -2.50 -4.21 3.05
CA GLY A 65 -1.50 -3.17 3.26
C GLY A 65 -0.86 -3.27 4.64
N VAL A 66 0.46 -3.08 4.70
CA VAL A 66 1.22 -2.98 5.95
C VAL A 66 1.83 -1.60 6.07
N GLU A 67 1.56 -0.91 7.19
CA GLU A 67 2.12 0.41 7.47
C GLU A 67 2.34 0.59 9.00
N PRO A 68 3.54 0.99 9.46
CA PRO A 68 3.80 1.20 10.89
C PRO A 68 3.08 2.43 11.48
N SER A 69 2.81 3.46 10.67
CA SER A 69 2.18 4.72 11.11
C SER A 69 0.67 4.57 11.28
N THR A 70 0.19 4.80 12.51
CA THR A 70 -1.26 4.83 12.81
C THR A 70 -1.97 5.97 12.09
N ALA A 71 -1.32 7.12 11.92
CA ALA A 71 -1.89 8.28 11.24
C ALA A 71 -2.14 7.98 9.75
N MET A 72 -1.15 7.40 9.08
CA MET A 72 -1.29 7.00 7.68
C MET A 72 -2.31 5.89 7.51
N LEU A 73 -2.36 4.92 8.44
CA LEU A 73 -3.39 3.88 8.43
C LEU A 73 -4.81 4.41 8.60
N ALA A 74 -5.02 5.48 9.37
CA ALA A 74 -6.33 6.12 9.49
C ALA A 74 -6.78 6.68 8.13
N GLN A 75 -5.89 7.36 7.41
CA GLN A 75 -6.16 7.87 6.06
C GLN A 75 -6.35 6.73 5.05
N ALA A 76 -5.53 5.68 5.15
CA ALA A 76 -5.61 4.50 4.30
C ALA A 76 -6.97 3.80 4.39
N ARG A 77 -7.55 3.70 5.58
CA ARG A 77 -8.89 3.11 5.79
C ARG A 77 -9.98 3.88 5.04
N THR A 78 -9.84 5.20 4.91
CA THR A 78 -10.76 6.03 4.12
C THR A 78 -10.48 5.91 2.62
N ALA A 79 -9.21 5.88 2.21
CA ALA A 79 -8.82 5.85 0.80
C ALA A 79 -9.07 4.48 0.12
N ALA A 80 -8.95 3.38 0.86
CA ALA A 80 -9.14 2.01 0.38
C ALA A 80 -9.94 1.17 1.40
N PRO A 81 -11.26 1.44 1.54
CA PRO A 81 -12.08 0.81 2.59
C PRO A 81 -12.23 -0.72 2.45
N GLY A 82 -12.01 -1.26 1.25
CA GLY A 82 -12.04 -2.71 1.00
C GLY A 82 -10.72 -3.43 1.29
N ALA A 83 -9.64 -2.73 1.64
CA ALA A 83 -8.34 -3.34 1.87
C ALA A 83 -8.15 -3.81 3.32
N HIS A 84 -7.45 -4.93 3.51
CA HIS A 84 -7.04 -5.42 4.82
C HIS A 84 -5.77 -4.69 5.28
N LEU A 85 -5.91 -3.80 6.26
CA LEU A 85 -4.82 -2.96 6.72
C LEU A 85 -4.27 -3.39 8.08
N VAL A 86 -2.97 -3.67 8.12
CA VAL A 86 -2.25 -4.15 9.31
C VAL A 86 -1.19 -3.14 9.71
N ARG A 87 -1.11 -2.86 11.01
CA ARG A 87 0.00 -2.07 11.56
C ARG A 87 1.17 -2.97 11.87
N ALA A 88 2.22 -2.89 11.06
CA ALA A 88 3.49 -3.57 11.31
C ALA A 88 4.66 -2.80 10.68
N ARG A 89 5.88 -3.07 11.15
CA ARG A 89 7.11 -2.59 10.51
C ARG A 89 7.51 -3.58 9.41
N ALA A 90 8.18 -3.10 8.38
CA ALA A 90 8.58 -3.90 7.21
C ALA A 90 9.61 -5.01 7.50
N ASP A 91 10.22 -5.02 8.70
CA ASP A 91 11.10 -6.09 9.20
C ASP A 91 10.33 -7.29 9.79
N PHE A 92 9.00 -7.31 9.65
CA PHE A 92 8.19 -8.48 9.97
C PHE A 92 8.57 -9.68 9.10
N ARG A 93 8.66 -10.86 9.73
CA ARG A 93 8.73 -12.12 9.00
C ARG A 93 7.34 -12.43 8.47
N LEU A 94 7.15 -12.27 7.17
CA LEU A 94 5.93 -12.70 6.48
C LEU A 94 5.87 -14.23 6.49
N PHE A 95 5.14 -14.81 7.46
CA PHE A 95 4.59 -16.15 7.31
C PHE A 95 3.27 -16.02 6.57
N ALA A 96 3.34 -15.88 5.24
CA ALA A 96 2.18 -16.03 4.40
C ALA A 96 2.06 -17.51 4.03
N THR A 97 1.08 -18.21 4.60
CA THR A 97 0.56 -19.41 3.94
C THR A 97 -0.18 -18.88 2.71
N ILE A 98 0.38 -19.07 1.50
CA ILE A 98 -0.38 -18.91 0.26
C ILE A 98 -1.34 -20.11 0.22
N GLY A 99 -2.37 -20.04 1.06
CA GLY A 99 -3.47 -20.98 1.09
C GLY A 99 -4.40 -20.63 -0.05
N TRP A 100 -4.34 -21.40 -1.12
CA TRP A 100 -5.34 -21.42 -2.17
C TRP A 100 -6.71 -21.60 -1.51
N VAL A 101 -7.55 -20.57 -1.53
CA VAL A 101 -8.99 -20.78 -1.33
C VAL A 101 -9.48 -21.24 -2.70
N ALA A 102 -9.73 -22.55 -2.76
CA ALA A 102 -10.30 -23.25 -3.92
C ALA A 102 -11.69 -22.73 -4.29
#